data_AF-A0A3M6TIE0-F1
#
_entry.id   AF-A0A3M6TIE0-F1
#
_cell.length_a   1.000
_cell.length_b   1.000
_cell.length_c   1.000
_cell.angle_alpha   90.00
_cell.angle_beta   90.00
_cell.angle_gamma   90.00
#
_symmetry.space_group_name_H-M   'P 1'
#
loop_
_entity.id
_entity.type
_entity.pdbx_description
1 polymer ?
#
loop_
_entity_poly.entity_id
_entity_poly.type
_entity_poly.pdbx_seq_one_letter_code
_entity_poly.pdbx_strand_id
1 'polypeptide(L)'
;MFRGVKSLRLDQLQCRLTDKIMAVIIKARITALIIVEIISFFPLHSAKSPVIPPVKNITSDNWHHILEGEWMVKFFAPWCPACQQVGPVWSKLALKADELGINVGEVDTTIEPALSGRFMVLSLPTIYHVKNGEFRLFKGSRSLKGFMAFIKDQKWRDIEPLPWWKSPGSYLMGFLGLMFKLSVLLQNLHELLTVTYGVPVWGSYTIFGVVVVATGLLLGMGIVFLSDCILGAPSYPVPVQPMRKVIKEEPEEEDDGDGGDGKEVIKENEGNKTDQTEVRKRVAASTEQ
;
A
#
# COMPACT_ATOMS: atom_id res chain seq x y z
N MET A 1 49.63 -85.18 44.72
CA MET A 1 48.20 -85.25 44.33
C MET A 1 47.58 -83.87 44.52
N PHE A 2 47.94 -82.91 43.65
CA PHE A 2 47.52 -81.50 43.72
C PHE A 2 46.60 -81.22 42.53
N ARG A 3 45.27 -81.28 42.70
CA ARG A 3 44.34 -80.80 41.66
C ARG A 3 42.93 -80.40 42.13
N GLY A 4 42.60 -80.49 43.42
CA GLY A 4 41.22 -80.30 43.93
C GLY A 4 40.85 -78.96 44.58
N VAL A 5 41.80 -78.06 44.89
CA VAL A 5 41.49 -76.89 45.76
C VAL A 5 41.12 -75.61 44.99
N LYS A 6 41.35 -75.55 43.66
CA LYS A 6 41.14 -74.32 42.88
C LYS A 6 39.70 -74.15 42.34
N SER A 7 38.92 -75.23 42.20
CA SER A 7 37.58 -75.17 41.59
C SER A 7 36.55 -74.45 42.49
N LEU A 8 36.54 -74.73 43.80
CA LEU A 8 35.56 -74.13 44.72
C LEU A 8 35.72 -72.61 44.92
N ARG A 9 36.92 -72.07 44.69
CA ARG A 9 37.20 -70.63 44.89
C ARG A 9 36.74 -69.78 43.70
N LEU A 10 36.66 -70.34 42.49
CA LEU A 10 36.15 -69.63 41.32
C LEU A 10 34.61 -69.50 41.37
N ASP A 11 33.88 -70.55 41.75
CA ASP A 11 32.41 -70.49 41.86
C ASP A 11 31.93 -69.51 42.94
N GLN A 12 32.63 -69.42 44.07
CA GLN A 12 32.32 -68.47 45.14
C GLN A 12 32.61 -67.00 44.76
N LEU A 13 33.58 -66.74 43.88
CA LEU A 13 33.86 -65.39 43.38
C LEU A 13 32.89 -64.97 42.28
N GLN A 14 32.55 -65.91 41.38
CA GLN A 14 31.59 -65.70 40.29
C GLN A 14 30.21 -65.32 40.85
N CYS A 15 29.76 -65.98 41.93
CA CYS A 15 28.46 -65.72 42.57
C CYS A 15 28.40 -64.35 43.27
N ARG A 16 29.47 -63.92 43.98
CA ARG A 16 29.52 -62.58 44.61
C ARG A 16 29.63 -61.45 43.59
N LEU A 17 30.20 -61.72 42.41
CA LEU A 17 30.35 -60.72 41.35
C LEU A 17 29.02 -60.53 40.61
N THR A 18 28.29 -61.61 40.33
CA THR A 18 26.94 -61.53 39.75
C THR A 18 25.96 -60.81 40.68
N ASP A 19 26.02 -61.02 42.00
CA ASP A 19 25.16 -60.29 42.96
C ASP A 19 25.42 -58.79 42.97
N LYS A 20 26.69 -58.38 42.91
CA LYS A 20 27.07 -56.95 42.87
C LYS A 20 26.68 -56.29 41.54
N ILE A 21 26.87 -56.98 40.42
CA ILE A 21 26.49 -56.47 39.09
C ILE A 21 24.97 -56.36 38.98
N MET A 22 24.24 -57.38 39.43
CA MET A 22 22.77 -57.35 39.45
C MET A 22 22.26 -56.23 40.36
N ALA A 23 22.87 -56.00 41.53
CA ALA A 23 22.51 -54.88 42.40
C ALA A 23 22.76 -53.51 41.76
N VAL A 24 23.81 -53.35 40.95
CA VAL A 24 24.09 -52.10 40.21
C VAL A 24 23.07 -51.88 39.09
N ILE A 25 22.71 -52.93 38.34
CA ILE A 25 21.70 -52.86 37.28
C ILE A 25 20.30 -52.57 37.86
N ILE A 26 19.96 -53.20 38.99
CA ILE A 26 18.70 -52.96 39.69
C ILE A 26 18.64 -51.54 40.23
N LYS A 27 19.71 -51.04 40.85
CA LYS A 27 19.79 -49.62 41.28
C LYS A 27 19.66 -48.67 40.10
N ALA A 28 20.36 -48.93 38.98
CA ALA A 28 20.26 -48.10 37.79
C ALA A 28 18.85 -48.08 37.18
N ARG A 29 18.15 -49.23 37.14
CA ARG A 29 16.75 -49.31 36.70
C ARG A 29 15.79 -48.61 37.66
N ILE A 30 15.99 -48.76 38.97
CA ILE A 30 15.16 -48.07 39.98
C ILE A 30 15.36 -46.56 39.88
N THR A 31 16.60 -46.08 39.76
CA THR A 31 16.88 -44.64 39.59
C THR A 31 16.29 -44.13 38.27
N ALA A 32 16.35 -44.89 37.18
CA ALA A 32 15.73 -44.52 35.91
C ALA A 32 14.19 -44.46 36.00
N LEU A 33 13.54 -45.41 36.69
CA LEU A 33 12.10 -45.39 36.91
C LEU A 33 11.67 -44.21 37.79
N ILE A 34 12.44 -43.89 38.84
CA ILE A 34 12.18 -42.72 39.69
C ILE A 34 12.34 -41.42 38.90
N ILE A 35 13.34 -41.31 38.03
CA ILE A 35 13.52 -40.14 37.16
C ILE A 35 12.35 -40.01 36.16
N VAL A 36 11.88 -41.12 35.59
CA VAL A 36 10.71 -41.10 34.69
C VAL A 36 9.46 -40.65 35.44
N GLU A 37 9.21 -41.18 36.64
CA GLU A 37 8.10 -40.76 37.49
C GLU A 37 8.17 -39.27 37.85
N ILE A 38 9.36 -38.74 38.18
CA ILE A 38 9.57 -37.32 38.50
C ILE A 38 9.34 -36.43 37.27
N ILE A 39 9.70 -36.87 36.06
CA ILE A 39 9.45 -36.13 34.81
C ILE A 39 7.94 -36.09 34.50
N SER A 40 7.19 -37.16 34.80
CA SER A 40 5.72 -37.15 34.71
C SER A 40 5.04 -36.38 35.84
N PHE A 41 5.67 -36.25 37.01
CA PHE A 41 5.16 -35.49 38.14
C PHE A 41 5.57 -34.01 38.14
N PHE A 42 6.46 -33.59 37.23
CA PHE A 42 6.64 -32.17 36.96
C PHE A 42 5.42 -31.74 36.15
N PRO A 43 4.41 -31.05 36.74
CA PRO A 43 3.40 -30.43 35.92
C PRO A 43 4.17 -29.51 34.99
N LEU A 44 4.17 -29.85 33.70
CA LEU A 44 4.52 -28.91 32.66
C LEU A 44 3.59 -27.74 32.94
N HIS A 45 4.14 -26.70 33.57
CA HIS A 45 3.44 -25.46 33.79
C HIS A 45 3.16 -24.97 32.37
N SER A 46 1.99 -25.36 31.88
CA SER A 46 1.37 -24.78 30.72
C SER A 46 1.26 -23.32 31.11
N ALA A 47 2.23 -22.53 30.66
CA ALA A 47 2.17 -21.09 30.72
C ALA A 47 0.89 -20.77 29.96
N LYS A 48 -0.19 -20.58 30.72
CA LYS A 48 -1.50 -20.20 30.23
C LYS A 48 -1.23 -18.90 29.49
N SER A 49 -1.10 -19.00 28.17
CA SER A 49 -0.82 -17.85 27.33
C SER A 49 -1.87 -16.81 27.73
N PRO A 50 -1.47 -15.59 28.11
CA PRO A 50 -2.43 -14.60 28.57
C PRO A 50 -3.51 -14.51 27.50
N VAL A 51 -4.76 -14.74 27.90
CA VAL A 51 -5.93 -14.57 27.03
C VAL A 51 -5.99 -13.09 26.74
N ILE A 52 -5.28 -12.67 25.70
CA ILE A 52 -5.25 -11.29 25.24
C ILE A 52 -6.65 -11.05 24.65
N PRO A 53 -7.41 -10.05 25.13
CA PRO A 53 -8.68 -9.66 24.54
C PRO A 53 -8.47 -9.38 23.06
N PRO A 54 -9.42 -9.77 22.22
CA PRO A 54 -9.24 -9.73 20.78
C PRO A 54 -9.04 -8.27 20.32
N VAL A 55 -7.88 -7.99 19.73
CA VAL A 55 -7.69 -6.78 18.93
C VAL A 55 -8.74 -6.83 17.81
N LYS A 56 -9.47 -5.73 17.58
CA LYS A 56 -10.53 -5.73 16.58
C LYS A 56 -9.92 -5.77 15.18
N ASN A 57 -10.15 -6.83 14.42
CA ASN A 57 -9.71 -6.91 13.03
C ASN A 57 -10.61 -6.03 12.16
N ILE A 58 -10.01 -5.11 11.41
CA ILE A 58 -10.73 -4.17 10.56
C ILE A 58 -10.61 -4.62 9.10
N THR A 59 -11.75 -4.92 8.49
CA THR A 59 -11.94 -5.41 7.12
C THR A 59 -12.67 -4.39 6.26
N SER A 60 -12.69 -4.63 4.94
CA SER A 60 -13.34 -3.72 4.00
C SER A 60 -14.86 -3.56 4.21
N ASP A 61 -15.49 -4.48 4.95
CA ASP A 61 -16.91 -4.40 5.30
C ASP A 61 -17.17 -3.60 6.60
N ASN A 62 -16.24 -3.68 7.57
CA ASN A 62 -16.47 -3.15 8.92
C ASN A 62 -15.74 -1.83 9.22
N TRP A 63 -14.89 -1.34 8.32
CA TRP A 63 -14.06 -0.16 8.55
C TRP A 63 -14.88 1.10 8.87
N HIS A 64 -16.13 1.18 8.43
CA HIS A 64 -17.02 2.31 8.74
C HIS A 64 -17.17 2.56 10.24
N HIS A 65 -17.07 1.52 11.08
CA HIS A 65 -17.15 1.66 12.54
C HIS A 65 -16.03 2.50 13.15
N ILE A 66 -14.89 2.66 12.48
CA ILE A 66 -13.78 3.47 13.01
C ILE A 66 -14.07 4.98 12.90
N LEU A 67 -15.06 5.37 12.11
CA LEU A 67 -15.45 6.76 11.93
C LEU A 67 -16.15 7.32 13.18
N GLU A 68 -16.69 6.44 14.02
CA GLU A 68 -17.45 6.81 15.21
C GLU A 68 -16.61 6.58 16.48
N GLY A 69 -16.49 7.61 17.32
CA GLY A 69 -15.72 7.54 18.55
C GLY A 69 -14.22 7.71 18.33
N GLU A 70 -13.41 7.16 19.25
CA GLU A 70 -11.96 7.27 19.24
C GLU A 70 -11.32 5.89 19.01
N TRP A 71 -10.52 5.77 17.96
CA TRP A 71 -9.88 4.54 17.51
C TRP A 71 -8.39 4.73 17.31
N MET A 72 -7.65 3.67 17.61
CA MET A 72 -6.26 3.49 17.22
C MET A 72 -6.20 2.32 16.25
N VAL A 73 -5.81 2.57 15.00
CA VAL A 73 -5.78 1.57 13.93
C VAL A 73 -4.36 1.37 13.44
N LYS A 74 -3.86 0.14 13.51
CA LYS A 74 -2.52 -0.25 13.04
C LYS A 74 -2.62 -1.03 11.74
N PHE A 75 -1.95 -0.56 10.70
CA PHE A 75 -1.72 -1.28 9.47
C PHE A 75 -0.41 -2.07 9.58
N PHE A 76 -0.49 -3.37 9.33
CA PHE A 76 0.65 -4.28 9.45
C PHE A 76 0.68 -5.34 8.34
N ALA A 77 1.81 -6.03 8.24
CA ALA A 77 1.94 -7.24 7.44
C ALA A 77 2.69 -8.31 8.26
N PRO A 78 2.32 -9.60 8.14
CA PRO A 78 2.88 -10.68 8.96
C PRO A 78 4.38 -10.91 8.70
N TRP A 79 4.86 -10.66 7.49
CA TRP A 79 6.26 -10.82 7.09
C TRP A 79 7.15 -9.63 7.49
N CYS A 80 6.59 -8.53 7.99
CA CYS A 80 7.35 -7.33 8.31
C CYS A 80 7.99 -7.41 9.71
N PRO A 81 9.33 -7.39 9.85
CA PRO A 81 10.00 -7.56 11.14
C PRO A 81 9.70 -6.42 12.12
N ALA A 82 9.56 -5.18 11.63
CA ALA A 82 9.19 -4.04 12.46
C ALA A 82 7.75 -4.17 13.00
N CYS A 83 6.83 -4.76 12.24
CA CYS A 83 5.46 -5.01 12.69
C CYS A 83 5.42 -6.06 13.80
N GLN A 84 6.22 -7.12 13.69
CA GLN A 84 6.29 -8.19 14.68
C GLN A 84 6.73 -7.67 16.07
N GLN A 85 7.64 -6.70 16.12
CA GLN A 85 8.06 -6.07 17.37
C GLN A 85 6.94 -5.25 18.04
N VAL A 86 6.08 -4.61 17.24
CA VAL A 86 4.96 -3.79 17.74
C VAL A 86 3.76 -4.65 18.12
N GLY A 87 3.59 -5.82 17.51
CA GLY A 87 2.52 -6.79 17.79
C GLY A 87 2.21 -6.99 19.29
N PRO A 88 3.17 -7.45 20.11
CA PRO A 88 2.90 -7.70 21.54
C PRO A 88 2.61 -6.43 22.34
N VAL A 89 3.14 -5.28 21.91
CA VAL A 89 2.85 -3.98 22.53
C VAL A 89 1.42 -3.54 22.21
N TRP A 90 0.97 -3.79 20.98
CA TRP A 90 -0.38 -3.47 20.51
C TRP A 90 -1.44 -4.30 21.25
N SER A 91 -1.20 -5.59 21.43
CA SER A 91 -2.04 -6.47 22.26
C SER A 91 -2.17 -5.97 23.70
N LYS A 92 -1.08 -5.47 24.30
CA LYS A 92 -1.09 -4.86 25.63
C LYS A 92 -1.81 -3.52 25.68
N LEU A 93 -1.84 -2.77 24.58
CA LEU A 93 -2.63 -1.55 24.46
C LEU A 93 -4.12 -1.88 24.38
N ALA A 94 -4.51 -2.90 23.60
CA ALA A 94 -5.89 -3.36 23.49
C ALA A 94 -6.46 -3.81 24.85
N LEU A 95 -5.64 -4.45 25.69
CA LEU A 95 -5.98 -4.76 27.09
C LEU A 95 -6.38 -3.55 27.95
N LYS A 96 -5.84 -2.37 27.62
CA LYS A 96 -6.06 -1.11 28.36
C LYS A 96 -6.97 -0.15 27.61
N ALA A 97 -7.53 -0.58 26.49
CA ALA A 97 -8.35 0.25 25.63
C ALA A 97 -9.61 0.74 26.36
N ASP A 98 -10.26 -0.17 27.10
CA ASP A 98 -11.45 0.12 27.91
C ASP A 98 -11.16 1.14 29.02
N GLU A 99 -10.01 1.05 29.69
CA GLU A 99 -9.57 2.01 30.72
C GLU A 99 -9.34 3.41 30.15
N LEU A 100 -8.89 3.50 28.89
CA LEU A 100 -8.58 4.73 28.20
C LEU A 100 -9.79 5.31 27.44
N GLY A 101 -10.89 4.56 27.34
CA GLY A 101 -12.07 4.94 26.56
C GLY A 101 -11.81 5.00 25.05
N ILE A 102 -10.87 4.19 24.55
CA ILE A 102 -10.55 4.12 23.12
C ILE A 102 -10.77 2.70 22.59
N ASN A 103 -10.95 2.57 21.28
CA ASN A 103 -10.97 1.28 20.61
C ASN A 103 -9.64 1.02 19.91
N VAL A 104 -9.19 -0.24 19.89
CA VAL A 104 -7.92 -0.63 19.25
C VAL A 104 -8.21 -1.64 18.16
N GLY A 105 -7.84 -1.28 16.93
CA GLY A 105 -8.02 -2.12 15.74
C GLY A 105 -6.72 -2.38 15.00
N GLU A 106 -6.73 -3.40 14.17
CA GLU A 106 -5.64 -3.70 13.25
C GLU A 106 -6.14 -4.10 11.87
N VAL A 107 -5.35 -3.79 10.84
CA VAL A 107 -5.63 -4.10 9.44
C VAL A 107 -4.42 -4.84 8.89
N ASP A 108 -4.65 -6.04 8.36
CA ASP A 108 -3.63 -6.77 7.59
C ASP A 108 -3.64 -6.29 6.14
N THR A 109 -2.59 -5.57 5.73
CA THR A 109 -2.48 -5.05 4.36
C THR A 109 -2.27 -6.11 3.30
N THR A 110 -1.94 -7.35 3.68
CA THR A 110 -1.76 -8.48 2.74
C THR A 110 -3.10 -9.13 2.38
N ILE A 111 -4.05 -9.12 3.31
CA ILE A 111 -5.40 -9.66 3.11
C ILE A 111 -6.34 -8.56 2.56
N GLU A 112 -6.17 -7.33 3.04
CA GLU A 112 -7.04 -6.19 2.70
C GLU A 112 -6.29 -5.08 1.93
N PRO A 113 -5.84 -5.34 0.69
CA PRO A 113 -5.10 -4.36 -0.12
C PRO A 113 -5.97 -3.16 -0.52
N ALA A 114 -7.29 -3.34 -0.63
CA ALA A 114 -8.24 -2.27 -0.92
C ALA A 114 -8.28 -1.22 0.20
N LEU A 115 -8.27 -1.65 1.47
CA LEU A 115 -8.16 -0.75 2.61
C LEU A 115 -6.78 -0.07 2.65
N SER A 116 -5.71 -0.81 2.39
CA SER A 116 -4.36 -0.23 2.28
C SER A 116 -4.30 0.92 1.28
N GLY A 117 -4.89 0.73 0.09
CA GLY A 117 -5.01 1.76 -0.94
C GLY A 117 -5.90 2.94 -0.51
N ARG A 118 -7.04 2.68 0.14
CA ARG A 118 -7.97 3.72 0.63
C ARG A 118 -7.35 4.63 1.69
N PHE A 119 -6.49 4.08 2.55
CA PHE A 119 -5.75 4.82 3.58
C PHE A 119 -4.38 5.33 3.10
N MET A 120 -4.06 5.08 1.82
CA MET A 120 -2.78 5.43 1.18
C MET A 120 -1.58 5.01 2.03
N VAL A 121 -1.58 3.77 2.52
CA VAL A 121 -0.51 3.24 3.38
C VAL A 121 0.70 2.87 2.52
N LEU A 122 1.73 3.72 2.57
CA LEU A 122 2.96 3.53 1.78
C LEU A 122 4.07 2.80 2.55
N SER A 123 4.00 2.76 3.88
CA SER A 123 5.01 2.12 4.73
C SER A 123 4.39 1.42 5.93
N LEU A 124 5.09 0.41 6.45
CA LEU A 124 4.62 -0.39 7.58
C LEU A 124 5.65 -0.38 8.73
N PRO A 125 5.23 -0.45 10.00
CA PRO A 125 3.85 -0.27 10.46
C PRO A 125 3.43 1.20 10.42
N THR A 126 2.22 1.45 9.91
CA THR A 126 1.57 2.77 9.97
C THR A 126 0.42 2.71 10.98
N ILE A 127 0.36 3.70 11.87
CA ILE A 127 -0.65 3.77 12.91
C ILE A 127 -1.41 5.08 12.76
N TYR A 128 -2.73 4.98 12.65
CA TYR A 128 -3.63 6.12 12.63
C TYR A 128 -4.40 6.21 13.94
N HIS A 129 -4.49 7.43 14.45
CA HIS A 129 -5.48 7.80 15.46
C HIS A 129 -6.68 8.38 14.71
N VAL A 130 -7.87 7.86 15.00
CA VAL A 130 -9.12 8.29 14.38
C VAL A 130 -10.02 8.79 15.48
N LYS A 131 -10.56 9.99 15.31
CA LYS A 131 -11.52 10.55 16.26
C LYS A 131 -12.64 11.22 15.50
N ASN A 132 -13.86 10.68 15.60
CA ASN A 132 -15.06 11.22 14.94
C ASN A 132 -14.83 11.49 13.43
N GLY A 133 -14.18 10.55 12.73
CA GLY A 133 -13.89 10.66 11.29
C GLY A 133 -12.66 11.50 10.92
N GLU A 134 -11.98 12.11 11.89
CA GLU A 134 -10.70 12.78 11.66
C GLU A 134 -9.54 11.81 11.86
N PHE A 135 -8.73 11.65 10.81
CA PHE A 135 -7.59 10.73 10.81
C PHE A 135 -6.30 11.50 11.08
N ARG A 136 -5.48 11.05 12.03
CA ARG A 136 -4.20 11.64 12.39
C ARG A 136 -3.13 10.56 12.37
N LEU A 137 -2.00 10.85 11.74
CA LEU A 137 -0.87 9.92 11.75
C LEU A 137 -0.20 9.96 13.13
N PHE A 138 -0.10 8.81 13.80
CA PHE A 138 0.58 8.73 15.08
C PHE A 138 2.08 9.02 14.92
N LYS A 139 2.56 10.06 15.60
CA LYS A 139 3.98 10.44 15.68
C LYS A 139 4.43 10.26 17.12
N GLY A 140 5.16 9.17 17.41
CA GLY A 140 5.63 8.89 18.76
C GLY A 140 6.40 7.59 18.89
N SER A 141 6.87 7.30 20.10
CA SER A 141 7.52 6.03 20.43
C SER A 141 6.51 4.89 20.31
N ARG A 142 6.85 3.84 19.55
CA ARG A 142 6.04 2.62 19.36
C ARG A 142 6.13 1.68 20.58
N SER A 143 6.17 2.26 21.78
CA SER A 143 6.18 1.55 23.06
C SER A 143 4.83 1.68 23.75
N LEU A 144 4.53 0.75 24.66
CA LEU A 144 3.26 0.74 25.38
C LEU A 144 3.01 2.06 26.14
N LYS A 145 4.06 2.60 26.77
CA LYS A 145 4.02 3.89 27.47
C LYS A 145 3.81 5.06 26.50
N GLY A 146 4.42 5.01 25.32
CA GLY A 146 4.26 6.02 24.27
C GLY A 146 2.81 6.12 23.79
N PHE A 147 2.17 4.98 23.53
CA PHE A 147 0.75 4.96 23.15
C PHE A 147 -0.18 5.47 24.27
N MET A 148 0.03 5.01 25.50
CA MET A 148 -0.78 5.49 26.64
C MET A 148 -0.62 7.00 26.86
N ALA A 149 0.61 7.50 26.83
CA ALA A 149 0.87 8.94 26.98
C ALA A 149 0.24 9.76 25.86
N PHE A 150 0.24 9.25 24.62
CA PHE A 150 -0.39 9.95 23.48
C PHE A 150 -1.89 10.18 23.66
N ILE A 151 -2.60 9.17 24.16
CA ILE A 151 -4.04 9.23 24.41
C ILE A 151 -4.35 10.04 25.68
N LYS A 152 -3.65 9.74 26.78
CA LYS A 152 -3.87 10.38 28.08
C LYS A 152 -3.51 11.86 28.09
N ASP A 153 -2.35 12.21 27.51
CA ASP A 153 -1.88 13.60 27.44
C ASP A 153 -2.52 14.35 26.25
N GLN A 154 -3.36 13.67 25.45
CA GLN A 154 -4.06 14.24 24.29
C GLN A 154 -3.14 14.92 23.25
N LYS A 155 -1.92 14.38 23.09
CA LYS A 155 -0.91 14.85 22.12
C LYS A 155 -1.38 14.79 20.66
N TRP A 156 -2.46 14.05 20.39
CA TRP A 156 -3.12 14.04 19.09
C TRP A 156 -3.67 15.42 18.69
N ARG A 157 -3.94 16.34 19.63
CA ARG A 157 -4.40 17.70 19.31
C ARG A 157 -3.35 18.52 18.57
N ASP A 158 -2.08 18.31 18.87
CA ASP A 158 -0.97 19.02 18.24
C ASP A 158 -0.64 18.46 16.84
N ILE A 159 -1.20 17.30 16.49
CA ILE A 159 -1.02 16.68 15.18
C ILE A 159 -2.17 17.10 14.27
N GLU A 160 -1.81 17.75 13.17
CA GLU A 160 -2.77 18.11 12.12
C GLU A 160 -3.49 16.87 11.57
N PRO A 161 -4.82 16.90 11.45
CA PRO A 161 -5.56 15.84 10.80
C PRO A 161 -5.23 15.76 9.30
N LEU A 162 -5.45 14.60 8.71
CA LEU A 162 -5.32 14.41 7.28
C LEU A 162 -6.27 15.38 6.55
N PRO A 163 -5.79 16.06 5.50
CA PRO A 163 -6.63 16.89 4.68
C PRO A 163 -7.79 16.09 4.08
N TRP A 164 -8.91 16.77 3.82
CA TRP A 164 -10.13 16.13 3.32
C TRP A 164 -9.91 15.30 2.03
N TRP A 165 -9.03 15.72 1.13
CA TRP A 165 -8.75 14.96 -0.11
C TRP A 165 -7.96 13.67 0.13
N LYS A 166 -7.23 13.56 1.25
CA LYS A 166 -6.53 12.33 1.70
C LYS A 166 -7.34 11.52 2.71
N SER A 167 -8.48 12.03 3.17
CA SER A 167 -9.32 11.30 4.11
C SER A 167 -9.89 10.05 3.43
N PRO A 168 -9.80 8.86 4.07
CA PRO A 168 -10.35 7.62 3.53
C PRO A 168 -11.88 7.71 3.38
N GLY A 169 -12.57 8.64 4.06
CA GLY A 169 -14.01 8.86 3.88
C GLY A 169 -14.39 9.48 2.52
N SER A 170 -13.43 10.08 1.82
CA SER A 170 -13.70 10.85 0.60
C SER A 170 -13.92 9.96 -0.62
N TYR A 171 -14.74 10.44 -1.57
CA TYR A 171 -15.02 9.74 -2.84
C TYR A 171 -13.73 9.38 -3.60
N LEU A 172 -12.73 10.27 -3.58
CA LEU A 172 -11.44 10.04 -4.23
C LEU A 172 -10.71 8.83 -3.65
N MET A 173 -10.66 8.71 -2.32
CA MET A 173 -10.02 7.58 -1.66
C MET A 173 -10.86 6.30 -1.75
N GLY A 174 -12.19 6.42 -1.82
CA GLY A 174 -13.08 5.32 -2.18
C GLY A 174 -12.79 4.77 -3.58
N PHE A 175 -12.63 5.65 -4.57
CA PHE A 175 -12.23 5.29 -5.93
C PHE A 175 -10.84 4.65 -5.95
N LEU A 176 -9.87 5.21 -5.22
CA LEU A 176 -8.53 4.64 -5.12
C LEU A 176 -8.57 3.23 -4.51
N GLY A 177 -9.34 3.03 -3.43
CA GLY A 177 -9.55 1.70 -2.84
C GLY A 177 -10.19 0.70 -3.81
N LEU A 178 -11.18 1.15 -4.61
CA LEU A 178 -11.80 0.35 -5.67
C LEU A 178 -10.79 -0.03 -6.76
N MET A 179 -9.93 0.90 -7.17
CA MET A 179 -8.88 0.64 -8.15
C MET A 179 -7.90 -0.44 -7.67
N PHE A 180 -7.50 -0.41 -6.39
CA PHE A 180 -6.68 -1.46 -5.80
C PHE A 180 -7.41 -2.80 -5.77
N LYS A 181 -8.69 -2.80 -5.38
CA LYS A 181 -9.53 -4.01 -5.39
C LYS A 181 -9.67 -4.61 -6.80
N LEU A 182 -9.87 -3.76 -7.80
CA LEU A 182 -9.95 -4.15 -9.20
C LEU A 182 -8.61 -4.70 -9.69
N SER A 183 -7.49 -4.06 -9.33
CA SER A 183 -6.14 -4.56 -9.67
C SER A 183 -5.90 -5.97 -9.15
N VAL A 184 -6.25 -6.24 -7.89
CA VAL A 184 -6.12 -7.58 -7.28
C VAL A 184 -7.09 -8.57 -7.91
N LEU A 185 -8.32 -8.15 -8.21
CA LEU A 185 -9.28 -8.98 -8.95
C LEU A 185 -8.73 -9.40 -10.32
N LEU A 186 -8.11 -8.46 -11.05
CA LEU A 186 -7.51 -8.74 -12.36
C LEU A 186 -6.32 -9.70 -12.24
N GLN A 187 -5.46 -9.54 -11.23
CA GLN A 187 -4.37 -10.48 -10.95
C GLN A 187 -4.91 -11.88 -10.64
N ASN A 188 -5.91 -11.98 -9.76
CA ASN A 188 -6.54 -13.25 -9.42
C ASN A 188 -7.23 -13.89 -10.63
N LEU A 189 -7.86 -13.09 -11.50
CA LEU A 189 -8.47 -13.57 -12.74
C LEU A 189 -7.43 -14.07 -13.74
N HIS A 190 -6.29 -13.38 -13.87
CA HIS A 190 -5.17 -13.83 -14.70
C HIS A 190 -4.60 -15.17 -14.20
N GLU A 191 -4.40 -15.28 -12.89
CA GLU A 191 -3.96 -16.52 -12.25
C GLU A 191 -4.99 -17.64 -12.47
N LEU A 192 -6.28 -17.36 -12.34
CA LEU A 192 -7.35 -18.32 -12.64
C LEU A 192 -7.33 -18.77 -14.12
N LEU A 193 -7.19 -17.84 -15.07
CA LEU A 193 -7.16 -18.17 -16.51
C LEU A 193 -5.94 -19.03 -16.89
N THR A 194 -4.79 -18.72 -16.31
CA THR A 194 -3.54 -19.40 -16.62
C THR A 194 -3.43 -20.75 -15.91
N VAL A 195 -3.83 -20.83 -14.64
CA VAL A 195 -3.69 -22.05 -13.81
C VAL A 195 -4.88 -23.00 -13.98
N THR A 196 -6.12 -22.49 -13.99
CA THR A 196 -7.32 -23.34 -14.03
C THR A 196 -7.79 -23.64 -15.45
N TYR A 197 -7.76 -22.65 -16.35
CA TYR A 197 -8.15 -22.84 -17.75
C TYR A 197 -6.99 -23.29 -18.66
N GLY A 198 -5.75 -23.31 -18.16
CA GLY A 198 -4.58 -23.77 -18.89
C GLY A 198 -4.24 -22.96 -20.14
N VAL A 199 -4.76 -21.72 -20.24
CA VAL A 199 -4.49 -20.84 -21.38
C VAL A 199 -3.01 -20.48 -21.37
N PRO A 200 -2.29 -20.62 -22.49
CA PRO A 200 -0.89 -20.23 -22.55
C PRO A 200 -0.74 -18.72 -22.28
N VAL A 201 0.39 -18.34 -21.69
CA VAL A 201 0.65 -16.97 -21.20
C VAL A 201 0.44 -15.89 -22.28
N TRP A 202 0.76 -16.17 -23.54
CA TRP A 202 0.49 -15.23 -24.64
C TRP A 202 -1.01 -15.03 -24.89
N GLY A 203 -1.82 -16.08 -24.71
CA GLY A 203 -3.27 -16.04 -24.89
C GLY A 203 -3.98 -15.27 -23.78
N SER A 204 -3.47 -15.32 -22.54
CA SER A 204 -4.03 -14.49 -21.47
C SER A 204 -3.76 -13.00 -21.75
N TYR A 205 -2.56 -12.62 -22.21
CA TYR A 205 -2.26 -11.23 -22.57
C TYR A 205 -3.10 -10.69 -23.74
N THR A 206 -3.40 -11.51 -24.75
CA THR A 206 -4.26 -11.07 -25.86
C THR A 206 -5.70 -10.81 -25.41
N ILE A 207 -6.26 -11.67 -24.56
CA ILE A 207 -7.61 -11.48 -23.99
C ILE A 207 -7.66 -10.20 -23.15
N PHE A 208 -6.69 -10.01 -22.25
CA PHE A 208 -6.61 -8.78 -21.46
C PHE A 208 -6.46 -7.53 -22.33
N GLY A 209 -5.61 -7.58 -23.37
CA GLY A 209 -5.44 -6.48 -24.32
C GLY A 209 -6.73 -6.12 -25.04
N VAL A 210 -7.46 -7.12 -25.57
CA VAL A 210 -8.75 -6.92 -26.24
C VAL A 210 -9.78 -6.31 -25.29
N VAL A 211 -9.89 -6.81 -24.05
CA VAL A 211 -10.82 -6.29 -23.04
C VAL A 211 -10.50 -4.84 -22.69
N VAL A 212 -9.22 -4.49 -22.48
CA VAL A 212 -8.80 -3.12 -22.17
C VAL A 212 -9.10 -2.17 -23.33
N VAL A 213 -8.78 -2.56 -24.57
CA VAL A 213 -9.06 -1.74 -25.76
C VAL A 213 -10.57 -1.56 -25.95
N ALA A 214 -11.36 -2.64 -25.85
CA ALA A 214 -12.81 -2.57 -25.98
C ALA A 214 -13.43 -1.67 -24.90
N THR A 215 -13.02 -1.83 -23.64
CA THR A 215 -13.52 -1.00 -22.53
C THR A 215 -13.13 0.47 -22.72
N GLY A 216 -11.90 0.75 -23.14
CA GLY A 216 -11.43 2.10 -23.43
C GLY A 216 -12.20 2.78 -24.56
N LEU A 217 -12.47 2.05 -25.66
CA LEU A 217 -13.27 2.55 -26.78
C LEU A 217 -14.72 2.83 -26.36
N LEU A 218 -15.34 1.94 -25.56
CA LEU A 218 -16.70 2.14 -25.06
C LEU A 218 -16.79 3.35 -24.12
N LEU A 219 -15.85 3.49 -23.18
CA LEU A 219 -15.80 4.65 -22.28
C LEU A 219 -15.52 5.95 -23.03
N GLY A 220 -14.61 5.93 -24.01
CA GLY A 220 -14.29 7.09 -24.85
C GLY A 220 -15.48 7.56 -25.69
N MET A 221 -16.15 6.64 -26.39
CA MET A 221 -17.38 6.92 -27.14
C MET A 221 -18.49 7.46 -26.23
N GLY A 222 -18.64 6.89 -25.03
CA GLY A 222 -19.59 7.38 -24.03
C GLY A 222 -19.31 8.82 -23.57
N ILE A 223 -18.05 9.17 -23.34
CA ILE A 223 -17.65 10.54 -22.93
C ILE A 223 -17.91 11.54 -24.05
N VAL A 224 -17.61 11.20 -25.31
CA VAL A 224 -17.91 12.07 -26.47
C VAL A 224 -19.41 12.30 -26.57
N PHE A 225 -20.21 11.23 -26.50
CA PHE A 225 -21.67 11.33 -26.56
C PHE A 225 -22.25 12.18 -25.41
N LEU A 226 -21.74 12.01 -24.19
CA LEU A 226 -22.11 12.84 -23.04
C LEU A 226 -21.71 14.31 -23.24
N SER A 227 -20.55 14.56 -23.85
CA SER A 227 -20.07 15.91 -24.14
C SER A 227 -20.94 16.58 -25.20
N ASP A 228 -21.34 15.86 -26.25
CA ASP A 228 -22.25 16.37 -27.29
C ASP A 228 -23.65 16.65 -26.73
N CYS A 229 -24.09 15.86 -25.73
CA CYS A 229 -25.36 16.06 -25.03
C CYS A 229 -25.33 17.25 -24.05
N ILE A 230 -24.19 17.51 -23.41
CA ILE A 230 -24.02 18.58 -22.40
C ILE A 230 -23.64 19.92 -23.04
N LEU A 231 -22.75 19.91 -24.04
CA LEU A 231 -22.30 21.08 -24.80
C LEU A 231 -23.06 21.24 -26.11
N GLY A 232 -24.34 20.85 -26.17
CA GLY A 232 -25.22 21.13 -27.31
C GLY A 232 -25.09 22.60 -27.71
N ALA A 233 -24.29 22.86 -28.73
CA ALA A 233 -23.83 24.21 -29.03
C ALA A 233 -25.04 25.04 -29.48
N PRO A 234 -25.24 26.26 -28.94
CA PRO A 234 -26.17 27.20 -29.55
C PRO A 234 -25.67 27.45 -30.97
N SER A 235 -26.47 27.13 -31.98
CA SER A 235 -26.14 27.40 -33.37
C SER A 235 -25.90 28.90 -33.54
N TYR A 236 -24.64 29.34 -33.63
CA TYR A 236 -24.33 30.68 -34.10
C TYR A 236 -24.34 30.65 -35.63
N PRO A 237 -25.25 31.39 -36.30
CA PRO A 237 -25.26 31.44 -37.75
C PRO A 237 -24.02 32.19 -38.24
N VAL A 238 -23.25 31.56 -39.12
CA VAL A 238 -22.09 32.18 -39.77
C VAL A 238 -22.58 33.09 -40.91
N PRO A 239 -22.21 34.39 -40.97
CA PRO A 239 -22.57 35.26 -42.08
C PRO A 239 -21.76 34.91 -43.34
N VAL A 240 -22.45 34.64 -44.44
CA VAL A 240 -21.84 34.41 -45.76
C VAL A 240 -21.48 35.76 -46.39
N GLN A 241 -20.20 36.00 -46.70
CA GLN A 241 -19.77 37.15 -47.50
C GLN A 241 -19.80 36.81 -49.00
N PRO A 242 -20.33 37.67 -49.90
CA PRO A 242 -20.46 37.34 -51.30
C PRO A 242 -19.15 37.58 -52.08
N MET A 243 -18.75 36.57 -52.86
CA MET A 243 -17.61 36.62 -53.77
C MET A 243 -17.92 37.53 -54.98
N ARG A 244 -17.22 38.67 -55.11
CA ARG A 244 -17.34 39.56 -56.28
C ARG A 244 -16.49 39.02 -57.44
N LYS A 245 -17.18 38.58 -58.50
CA LYS A 245 -16.66 38.22 -59.82
C LYS A 245 -15.92 39.41 -60.47
N VAL A 246 -14.76 39.14 -61.07
CA VAL A 246 -14.28 39.86 -62.27
C VAL A 246 -13.93 38.79 -63.30
N ILE A 247 -14.53 38.92 -64.49
CA ILE A 247 -14.56 37.93 -65.58
C ILE A 247 -13.82 38.51 -66.79
N LYS A 248 -13.03 37.64 -67.46
CA LYS A 248 -12.53 37.64 -68.87
C LYS A 248 -11.50 38.70 -69.25
N GLU A 249 -10.50 38.42 -70.09
CA GLU A 249 -10.56 37.78 -71.43
C GLU A 249 -9.31 36.91 -71.78
N GLU A 250 -9.51 35.84 -72.57
CA GLU A 250 -8.51 35.22 -73.49
C GLU A 250 -8.80 35.73 -74.92
N PRO A 251 -8.05 35.45 -76.03
CA PRO A 251 -6.88 34.57 -76.26
C PRO A 251 -5.79 35.16 -77.25
N GLU A 252 -4.84 34.29 -77.69
CA GLU A 252 -3.94 34.40 -78.89
C GLU A 252 -2.74 35.38 -78.80
N GLU A 253 -1.51 35.19 -79.32
CA GLU A 253 -0.76 34.23 -80.16
C GLU A 253 0.74 34.66 -80.13
N GLU A 254 1.70 33.74 -80.35
CA GLU A 254 3.05 33.92 -81.00
C GLU A 254 4.03 35.02 -80.48
N ASP A 255 5.37 34.95 -80.48
CA ASP A 255 6.46 34.03 -80.84
C ASP A 255 7.76 34.69 -80.28
N ASP A 256 8.85 33.93 -80.29
CA ASP A 256 10.26 34.34 -80.31
C ASP A 256 10.98 34.86 -79.05
N GLY A 257 12.14 34.22 -78.80
CA GLY A 257 13.39 34.99 -78.72
C GLY A 257 14.13 35.02 -77.38
N ASP A 258 14.96 33.99 -77.18
CA ASP A 258 16.37 34.07 -76.78
C ASP A 258 16.83 34.95 -75.59
N GLY A 259 17.38 34.27 -74.58
CA GLY A 259 18.74 34.51 -74.07
C GLY A 259 19.08 35.82 -73.36
N GLY A 260 19.55 35.73 -72.11
CA GLY A 260 20.48 36.75 -71.59
C GLY A 260 20.46 37.03 -70.10
N ASP A 261 21.26 36.24 -69.40
CA ASP A 261 22.01 36.48 -68.16
C ASP A 261 22.15 37.92 -67.61
N GLY A 262 22.15 38.04 -66.27
CA GLY A 262 23.03 39.00 -65.57
C GLY A 262 22.44 40.23 -64.85
N LYS A 263 22.37 40.11 -63.51
CA LYS A 263 22.90 41.03 -62.47
C LYS A 263 22.35 42.47 -62.23
N GLU A 264 21.83 42.61 -61.00
CA GLU A 264 22.32 43.49 -59.90
C GLU A 264 21.90 44.99 -59.80
N VAL A 265 21.91 45.45 -58.52
CA VAL A 265 21.94 46.83 -57.97
C VAL A 265 20.57 47.44 -57.60
N ILE A 266 20.08 47.33 -56.35
CA ILE A 266 20.32 48.09 -55.08
C ILE A 266 19.94 49.59 -55.13
N LYS A 267 19.04 50.02 -54.22
CA LYS A 267 19.16 51.13 -53.21
C LYS A 267 17.83 51.88 -52.96
N GLU A 268 17.35 51.86 -51.70
CA GLU A 268 17.26 53.00 -50.73
C GLU A 268 15.96 53.83 -50.90
N ASN A 269 15.30 54.47 -49.93
CA ASN A 269 15.25 54.53 -48.46
C ASN A 269 14.09 55.52 -48.11
N GLU A 270 13.84 55.78 -46.81
CA GLU A 270 12.94 56.76 -46.14
C GLU A 270 11.54 56.27 -45.75
N GLY A 271 11.02 56.36 -44.52
CA GLY A 271 11.51 56.87 -43.22
C GLY A 271 10.69 58.06 -42.66
N ASN A 272 9.82 57.85 -41.64
CA ASN A 272 9.46 58.80 -40.53
C ASN A 272 8.49 58.11 -39.52
N LYS A 273 8.81 57.78 -38.24
CA LYS A 273 8.91 58.55 -36.95
C LYS A 273 7.58 59.21 -36.49
N THR A 274 7.02 59.02 -35.27
CA THR A 274 7.47 59.45 -33.92
C THR A 274 6.44 58.93 -32.87
N ASP A 275 6.76 58.11 -31.86
CA ASP A 275 7.17 58.36 -30.45
C ASP A 275 6.34 59.38 -29.60
N GLN A 276 5.63 58.88 -28.58
CA GLN A 276 5.43 59.54 -27.29
C GLN A 276 5.57 58.52 -26.15
N THR A 277 6.80 58.41 -25.68
CA THR A 277 7.21 58.13 -24.31
C THR A 277 6.65 59.18 -23.34
N GLU A 278 6.22 58.80 -22.11
CA GLU A 278 6.48 59.52 -20.83
C GLU A 278 5.51 59.12 -19.69
N VAL A 279 5.89 58.11 -18.88
CA VAL A 279 5.91 58.23 -17.41
C VAL A 279 7.12 57.45 -16.90
N ARG A 280 8.21 58.20 -16.73
CA ARG A 280 9.47 57.83 -16.14
C ARG A 280 9.33 57.79 -14.61
N LYS A 281 9.92 56.74 -14.02
CA LYS A 281 10.61 56.70 -12.71
C LYS A 281 10.43 57.93 -11.81
N ARG A 282 9.92 57.73 -10.57
CA ARG A 282 10.40 58.33 -9.31
C ARG A 282 9.54 57.89 -8.13
N VAL A 283 9.93 56.80 -7.47
CA VAL A 283 10.02 56.56 -6.00
C VAL A 283 10.68 55.17 -5.93
N ALA A 284 12.00 54.93 -5.80
CA ALA A 284 13.04 55.58 -5.03
C ALA A 284 12.68 55.78 -3.55
N ALA A 285 12.52 54.66 -2.83
CA ALA A 285 12.79 54.45 -1.40
C ALA A 285 12.42 52.98 -1.11
N SER A 286 13.24 52.06 -0.62
CA SER A 286 14.59 52.02 -0.07
C SER A 286 15.00 50.53 -0.14
N THR A 287 16.14 50.17 -0.73
CA THR A 287 17.43 49.95 -0.03
C THR A 287 17.38 48.68 0.82
N GLU A 288 17.82 47.54 0.28
CA GLU A 288 19.18 46.98 0.51
C GLU A 288 19.48 46.74 1.99
N GLN A 289 19.35 45.48 2.42
CA GLN A 289 20.43 44.68 3.03
C GLN A 289 20.01 43.20 3.13
#